data_AF-A0A1F1EFD6-F1
#
_entry.id   AF-A0A1F1EFD6-F1
#
_cell.length_a   1.000
_cell.length_b   1.000
_cell.length_c   1.000
_cell.angle_alpha   90.00
_cell.angle_beta   90.00
_cell.angle_gamma   90.00
#
_symmetry.space_group_name_H-M   'P 1'
#
loop_
_entity.id
_entity.type
_entity.pdbx_description
1 polymer ?
#
loop_
_entity_poly.entity_id
_entity_poly.type
_entity_poly.pdbx_seq_one_letter_code
_entity_poly.pdbx_strand_id
1 'polypeptide(L)'
;MTPEELEFARTFTDKEVMSSAISQLRAMAINEYYATTDENKRQELEKRQLLLEFEARAVLGDDDMAHSIQDKVIRLYGPMLRKLNGVE
;
A
#
# COMPACT_ATOMS: atom_id res chain seq x y z
N MET A 1 -7.26 -16.78 13.84
CA MET A 1 -7.47 -16.21 12.51
C MET A 1 -8.81 -16.69 11.98
N THR A 2 -9.64 -15.79 11.47
CA THR A 2 -10.89 -16.12 10.79
C THR A 2 -10.61 -16.62 9.36
N PRO A 3 -11.55 -17.33 8.71
CA PRO A 3 -11.42 -17.74 7.31
C PRO A 3 -11.13 -16.56 6.36
N GLU A 4 -11.71 -15.40 6.60
CA GLU A 4 -11.48 -14.17 5.82
C GLU A 4 -10.06 -13.64 6.03
N GLU A 5 -9.53 -13.66 7.25
CA GLU A 5 -8.14 -13.28 7.53
C GLU A 5 -7.14 -14.22 6.82
N LEU A 6 -7.47 -15.50 6.69
CA LEU A 6 -6.69 -16.50 5.97
C LEU A 6 -6.75 -16.32 4.45
N GLU A 7 -7.94 -16.08 3.91
CA GLU A 7 -8.13 -15.80 2.48
C GLU A 7 -7.44 -14.49 2.09
N PHE A 8 -7.46 -13.50 2.97
CA PHE A 8 -6.76 -12.24 2.78
C PHE A 8 -5.24 -12.36 2.85
N ALA A 9 -4.71 -13.10 3.83
CA ALA A 9 -3.29 -13.43 3.87
C ALA A 9 -2.86 -14.16 2.59
N ARG A 10 -3.74 -15.00 2.01
CA ARG A 10 -3.53 -15.63 0.70
C ARG A 10 -3.61 -14.65 -0.48
N THR A 11 -4.55 -13.71 -0.46
CA THR A 11 -4.65 -12.66 -1.49
C THR A 11 -3.39 -11.81 -1.54
N PHE A 12 -2.78 -11.54 -0.38
CA PHE A 12 -1.54 -10.79 -0.29
C PHE A 12 -0.28 -11.66 -0.32
N THR A 13 -0.34 -12.99 -0.41
CA THR A 13 0.88 -13.78 -0.71
C THR A 13 1.41 -13.56 -2.12
N ASP A 14 0.61 -13.00 -3.02
CA ASP A 14 1.03 -12.61 -4.35
C ASP A 14 1.66 -11.21 -4.34
N LYS A 15 2.95 -11.13 -4.67
CA LYS A 15 3.71 -9.88 -4.70
C LYS A 15 3.13 -8.87 -5.69
N GLU A 16 2.53 -9.33 -6.78
CA GLU A 16 1.87 -8.46 -7.77
C GLU A 16 0.62 -7.81 -7.18
N VAL A 17 -0.13 -8.55 -6.36
CA VAL A 17 -1.28 -8.01 -5.63
C VAL A 17 -0.80 -6.98 -4.60
N MET A 18 0.29 -7.25 -3.89
CA MET A 18 0.89 -6.28 -2.98
C MET A 18 1.38 -5.01 -3.71
N SER A 19 2.04 -5.15 -4.85
CA SER A 19 2.53 -4.03 -5.66
C SER A 19 1.37 -3.18 -6.20
N SER A 20 0.31 -3.82 -6.69
CA SER A 20 -0.93 -3.16 -7.12
C SER A 20 -1.58 -2.40 -5.97
N ALA A 21 -1.68 -3.00 -4.79
CA ALA A 21 -2.19 -2.37 -3.57
C ALA A 21 -1.41 -1.10 -3.19
N ILE A 22 -0.08 -1.15 -3.19
CA ILE A 22 0.77 0.03 -2.93
C ILE A 22 0.55 1.10 -4.02
N SER A 23 0.42 0.68 -5.28
CA SER A 23 0.16 1.58 -6.42
C SER A 23 -1.18 2.31 -6.30
N GLN A 24 -2.22 1.64 -5.80
CA GLN A 24 -3.51 2.27 -5.50
C GLN A 24 -3.38 3.33 -4.40
N LEU A 25 -2.65 3.05 -3.32
CA LEU A 25 -2.37 4.04 -2.28
C LEU A 25 -1.62 5.26 -2.83
N ARG A 26 -0.70 5.05 -3.78
CA ARG A 26 -0.01 6.14 -4.46
C ARG A 26 -0.97 6.99 -5.29
N ALA A 27 -1.88 6.36 -6.04
CA ALA A 27 -2.89 7.08 -6.82
C ALA A 27 -3.80 7.94 -5.91
N MET A 28 -4.16 7.45 -4.73
CA MET A 28 -4.91 8.23 -3.74
C MET A 28 -4.12 9.44 -3.23
N ALA A 29 -2.83 9.26 -2.92
CA ALA A 29 -1.97 10.35 -2.49
C ALA A 29 -1.80 11.43 -3.59
N ILE A 30 -1.75 11.02 -4.86
CA ILE A 30 -1.75 11.93 -6.02
C ILE A 30 -3.07 12.72 -6.10
N ASN A 31 -4.21 12.04 -5.98
CA ASN A 31 -5.51 12.70 -6.01
C ASN A 31 -5.66 13.70 -4.86
N GLU A 32 -5.21 13.34 -3.66
CA GLU A 32 -5.21 14.23 -2.49
C GLU A 32 -4.29 15.44 -2.70
N TYR A 33 -3.12 15.24 -3.33
CA TYR A 33 -2.17 16.30 -3.65
C TYR A 33 -2.80 17.37 -4.54
N TYR A 34 -3.51 16.95 -5.59
CA TYR A 34 -4.20 17.87 -6.49
C TYR A 34 -5.46 18.51 -5.88
N ALA A 35 -6.08 17.86 -4.89
CA ALA A 35 -7.26 18.38 -4.20
C ALA A 35 -6.93 19.38 -3.08
N THR A 36 -5.72 19.36 -2.52
CA THR A 36 -5.32 20.24 -1.42
C THR A 36 -4.64 21.52 -1.92
N THR A 37 -4.80 22.62 -1.19
CA THR A 37 -4.08 23.89 -1.39
C THR A 37 -3.06 24.18 -0.28
N ASP A 38 -2.97 23.32 0.74
CA ASP A 38 -1.98 23.41 1.81
C ASP A 38 -0.61 22.92 1.31
N GLU A 39 0.36 23.82 1.29
CA GLU A 39 1.70 23.57 0.76
C GLU A 39 2.51 22.57 1.62
N ASN A 40 2.35 22.61 2.95
CA ASN A 40 3.01 21.64 3.82
C ASN A 40 2.46 20.24 3.54
N LYS A 41 1.14 20.14 3.40
CA LYS A 41 0.47 18.89 3.05
C LYS A 41 0.88 18.39 1.66
N ARG A 42 1.09 19.27 0.69
CA ARG A 42 1.61 18.91 -0.64
C ARG A 42 3.00 18.30 -0.57
N GLN A 43 3.91 18.89 0.21
CA GLN A 43 5.27 18.36 0.39
C GLN A 43 5.26 16.99 1.08
N GLU A 44 4.38 16.78 2.07
CA GLU A 44 4.21 15.48 2.70
C GLU A 44 3.69 14.43 1.70
N LEU A 45 2.70 14.81 0.88
CA LEU A 45 2.14 13.93 -0.14
C LEU A 45 3.16 13.60 -1.25
N GLU A 46 4.02 14.54 -1.66
CA GLU A 46 5.12 14.26 -2.59
C GLU A 46 6.11 13.23 -2.04
N LYS A 47 6.55 13.40 -0.79
CA LYS A 47 7.43 12.43 -0.12
C LYS A 47 6.76 11.06 -0.02
N ARG A 48 5.47 11.04 0.31
CA ARG A 48 4.68 9.81 0.40
C ARG A 48 4.53 9.12 -0.95
N GLN A 49 4.32 9.86 -2.03
CA GLN A 49 4.25 9.31 -3.39
C GLN A 49 5.56 8.63 -3.80
N LEU A 50 6.71 9.26 -3.52
CA LEU A 50 8.03 8.70 -3.81
C LEU A 50 8.29 7.42 -3.01
N LEU A 51 7.94 7.43 -1.72
CA LEU A 51 8.07 6.24 -0.86
C LEU A 51 7.20 5.08 -1.38
N LEU A 52 5.93 5.35 -1.70
CA LEU A 52 5.01 4.32 -2.19
C LEU A 52 5.46 3.78 -3.56
N GLU A 53 6.03 4.62 -4.42
CA GLU A 53 6.60 4.15 -5.69
C GLU A 53 7.80 3.22 -5.48
N PHE A 54 8.69 3.56 -4.56
CA PHE A 54 9.79 2.69 -4.18
C PHE A 54 9.28 1.35 -3.62
N GLU A 55 8.35 1.40 -2.66
CA GLU A 55 7.80 0.20 -2.02
C GLU A 55 7.07 -0.71 -3.02
N ALA A 56 6.32 -0.14 -3.98
CA ALA A 56 5.63 -0.90 -5.01
C ALA A 56 6.58 -1.71 -5.91
N ARG A 57 7.81 -1.22 -6.12
CA ARG A 57 8.83 -1.94 -6.89
C ARG A 57 9.59 -2.92 -6.01
N ALA A 58 9.96 -2.51 -4.80
CA ALA A 58 10.76 -3.30 -3.88
C ALA A 58 10.02 -4.53 -3.36
N VAL A 59 8.69 -4.47 -3.19
CA VAL A 59 7.87 -5.59 -2.72
C VAL A 59 7.94 -6.83 -3.63
N LEU A 60 8.31 -6.66 -4.90
CA LEU A 60 8.46 -7.73 -5.88
C LEU A 60 9.73 -8.57 -5.67
N GLY A 61 10.71 -8.04 -4.92
CA GLY A 61 11.98 -8.71 -4.64
C GLY A 61 11.88 -9.89 -3.68
N ASP A 62 13.03 -10.51 -3.43
CA ASP A 62 13.23 -11.64 -2.51
C ASP A 62 14.33 -11.36 -1.47
N ASP A 63 14.76 -10.09 -1.34
CA ASP A 63 15.73 -9.68 -0.33
C ASP A 63 15.05 -9.29 1.01
N ASP A 64 15.86 -9.09 2.04
CA ASP A 64 15.37 -8.73 3.39
C ASP A 64 14.51 -7.44 3.37
N MET A 65 14.80 -6.52 2.46
CA MET A 65 14.04 -5.29 2.29
C MET A 65 12.65 -5.60 1.71
N ALA A 66 12.58 -6.44 0.67
CA ALA A 66 11.33 -6.88 0.07
C ALA A 66 10.45 -7.59 1.11
N HIS A 67 11.02 -8.50 1.90
CA HIS A 67 10.29 -9.19 2.97
C HIS A 67 9.76 -8.22 4.05
N SER A 68 10.55 -7.24 4.46
CA SER A 68 10.11 -6.19 5.39
C SER A 68 8.93 -5.39 4.83
N ILE A 69 8.97 -5.05 3.53
CA ILE A 69 7.87 -4.34 2.86
C ILE A 69 6.64 -5.24 2.73
N GLN A 70 6.81 -6.51 2.37
CA GLN A 70 5.71 -7.49 2.28
C GLN A 70 4.97 -7.60 3.63
N ASP A 71 5.70 -7.73 4.73
CA ASP A 71 5.14 -7.73 6.09
C ASP A 71 4.37 -6.44 6.41
N LYS A 72 4.93 -5.29 5.99
CA LYS A 72 4.29 -3.98 6.15
C LYS A 72 2.97 -3.91 5.38
N VAL A 73 2.91 -4.41 4.14
CA VAL A 73 1.67 -4.42 3.33
C VAL A 73 0.59 -5.24 4.03
N ILE A 74 0.92 -6.46 4.46
CA ILE A 74 -0.03 -7.37 5.11
C ILE A 74 -0.61 -6.73 6.38
N ARG A 75 0.25 -6.12 7.22
CA ARG A 75 -0.16 -5.56 8.52
C ARG A 75 -0.89 -4.22 8.42
N LEU A 76 -0.40 -3.32 7.58
CA LEU A 76 -0.83 -1.92 7.58
C LEU A 76 -1.76 -1.61 6.42
N TYR A 77 -1.38 -1.98 5.20
CA TYR A 77 -2.15 -1.62 4.00
C TYR A 77 -3.33 -2.55 3.79
N GLY A 78 -3.24 -3.78 4.27
CA GLY A 78 -4.29 -4.74 4.11
C GLY A 78 -5.64 -4.32 4.73
N PRO A 79 -5.68 -3.95 6.02
CA PRO A 79 -6.88 -3.42 6.66
C PRO A 79 -7.39 -2.12 6.04
N MET A 80 -6.50 -1.24 5.56
CA MET A 80 -6.89 0.00 4.89
C MET A 80 -7.62 -0.28 3.57
N LEU A 81 -7.13 -1.25 2.78
CA LEU A 81 -7.74 -1.62 1.51
C LEU A 81 -9.07 -2.35 1.68
N ARG A 82 -9.22 -3.19 2.72
CA ARG A 82 -10.52 -3.77 3.10
C ARG A 82 -11.57 -2.69 3.32
N LYS A 83 -11.23 -1.70 4.15
CA LYS A 83 -12.11 -0.57 4.46
C LYS A 83 -12.44 0.26 3.21
N LEU A 84 -11.51 0.39 2.28
CA LEU A 84 -11.71 1.13 1.03
C LEU A 84 -12.59 0.36 0.02
N ASN A 85 -12.49 -0.96 -0.02
CA ASN A 85 -13.26 -1.81 -0.92
C ASN A 85 -14.61 -2.25 -0.34
N GLY A 86 -14.98 -1.78 0.86
CA GLY A 86 -16.25 -2.13 1.51
C GLY A 86 -16.35 -3.60 1.93
N VAL A 87 -15.20 -4.26 2.12
CA VAL A 87 -15.12 -5.63 2.63
C VAL A 87 -14.86 -5.52 4.13
N GLU A 88 -15.93 -5.46 4.93
CA GLU A 88 -15.86 -5.62 6.39
C GLU A 88 -15.67 -7.09 6.76
#